data_AF-A0A5C7DKU3-F1
#
_entry.id   AF-A0A5C7DKU3-F1
#
_cell.length_a   1.000
_cell.length_b   1.000
_cell.length_c   1.000
_cell.angle_alpha   90.00
_cell.angle_beta   90.00
_cell.angle_gamma   90.00
#
_symmetry.space_group_name_H-M   'P 1'
#
loop_
_entity.id
_entity.type
_entity.pdbx_description
1 polymer ?
#
loop_
_entity_poly.entity_id
_entity_poly.type
_entity_poly.pdbx_seq_one_letter_code
_entity_poly.pdbx_strand_id
1 'polypeptide(L)'
;MENFIREHIEKFNKKPSEFKNTNPNEIEIKEYLRRRYMTLIDDESFKVKILQKFKQLEYKKSKIIDIANDEMLYKADIERFLEVQIFIEVAKKINISELKDVALAHIQKTFSDDKKFKFIQNKLSKVLEKSLFVATIDGFSTNLLNINSGVMTANAGDSAQFLFIARAILAGFNASNVDVRSSRYDAIVDFENVLLRIQIKGISSGDIISFKDRDRGGQGIDHTHERNRGKRITSKDCDIYVAVDKQVGICYIIPMSYADSLNDEECVKVKLQDIKNYKENWEVIKKVAKEK
;
A
#
# COMPACT_ATOMS: atom_id res chain seq x y z
N MET A 1 -25.33 -18.18 12.55
CA MET A 1 -24.36 -17.56 11.63
C MET A 1 -24.29 -18.32 10.31
N GLU A 2 -23.96 -19.62 10.29
CA GLU A 2 -23.77 -20.38 9.05
C GLU A 2 -24.99 -20.36 8.09
N ASN A 3 -26.21 -20.60 8.61
CA ASN A 3 -27.43 -20.54 7.79
C ASN A 3 -27.64 -19.14 7.17
N PHE A 4 -27.40 -18.09 7.96
CA PHE A 4 -27.47 -16.72 7.47
C PHE A 4 -26.50 -16.48 6.31
N ILE A 5 -25.24 -16.94 6.45
CA ILE A 5 -24.24 -16.84 5.38
C ILE A 5 -24.67 -17.62 4.14
N ARG A 6 -25.19 -18.84 4.31
CA ARG A 6 -25.65 -19.68 3.19
C ARG A 6 -26.70 -18.96 2.33
N GLU A 7 -27.61 -18.23 2.97
CA GLU A 7 -28.66 -17.46 2.29
C GLU A 7 -28.16 -16.13 1.68
N HIS A 8 -27.11 -15.53 2.24
CA HIS A 8 -26.73 -14.14 1.94
C HIS A 8 -25.34 -13.98 1.29
N ILE A 9 -24.56 -15.06 1.13
CA ILE A 9 -23.15 -14.98 0.69
C ILE A 9 -23.01 -14.28 -0.67
N GLU A 10 -23.89 -14.55 -1.63
CA GLU A 10 -23.82 -13.92 -2.95
C GLU A 10 -24.01 -12.41 -2.88
N LYS A 11 -25.00 -11.97 -2.10
CA LYS A 11 -25.29 -10.56 -1.88
C LYS A 11 -24.14 -9.89 -1.14
N PHE A 12 -23.61 -10.58 -0.12
CA PHE A 12 -22.48 -10.10 0.66
C PHE A 12 -21.23 -9.92 -0.21
N ASN A 13 -20.86 -10.91 -1.03
CA ASN A 13 -19.69 -10.83 -1.92
C ASN A 13 -19.84 -9.79 -3.04
N LYS A 14 -21.08 -9.45 -3.43
CA LYS A 14 -21.35 -8.34 -4.36
C LYS A 14 -21.18 -6.98 -3.69
N LYS A 15 -21.73 -6.79 -2.48
CA LYS A 15 -21.73 -5.48 -1.80
C LYS A 15 -21.78 -5.61 -0.26
N PRO A 16 -20.62 -5.80 0.40
CA PRO A 16 -20.55 -5.98 1.86
C PRO A 16 -21.15 -4.82 2.65
N SER A 17 -21.05 -3.60 2.12
CA SER A 17 -21.54 -2.38 2.78
C SER A 17 -23.05 -2.34 3.00
N GLU A 18 -23.84 -3.17 2.31
CA GLU A 18 -25.29 -3.28 2.54
C GLU A 18 -25.61 -3.94 3.89
N PHE A 19 -24.64 -4.61 4.51
CA PHE A 19 -24.79 -5.29 5.79
C PHE A 19 -24.30 -4.45 6.98
N LYS A 20 -23.99 -3.17 6.79
CA LYS A 20 -23.50 -2.31 7.88
C LYS A 20 -24.48 -2.21 9.06
N ASN A 21 -25.78 -2.19 8.75
CA ASN A 21 -26.86 -2.01 9.73
C ASN A 21 -27.74 -3.26 9.90
N THR A 22 -27.26 -4.44 9.47
CA THR A 22 -27.97 -5.71 9.64
C THR A 22 -27.54 -6.42 10.92
N ASN A 23 -28.27 -7.48 11.31
CA ASN A 23 -27.85 -8.41 12.35
C ASN A 23 -27.84 -9.84 11.77
N PRO A 24 -26.67 -10.47 11.58
CA PRO A 24 -25.33 -9.96 11.86
C PRO A 24 -24.92 -8.82 10.92
N ASN A 25 -24.01 -7.96 11.38
CA ASN A 25 -23.50 -6.83 10.61
C ASN A 25 -22.28 -7.20 9.74
N GLU A 26 -21.83 -6.26 8.90
CA GLU A 26 -20.69 -6.44 7.98
C GLU A 26 -19.43 -6.98 8.68
N ILE A 27 -19.12 -6.49 9.88
CA ILE A 27 -17.90 -6.87 10.61
C ILE A 27 -18.02 -8.30 11.12
N GLU A 28 -19.15 -8.67 11.71
CA GLU A 28 -19.42 -10.01 12.23
C GLU A 28 -19.41 -11.06 11.11
N ILE A 29 -19.98 -10.71 9.95
CA ILE A 29 -19.96 -11.56 8.76
C ILE A 29 -18.52 -11.78 8.28
N LYS A 30 -17.71 -10.71 8.13
CA LYS A 30 -16.30 -10.81 7.71
C LYS A 30 -15.50 -11.66 8.67
N GLU A 31 -15.70 -11.49 9.98
CA GLU A 31 -14.98 -12.24 11.00
C GLU A 31 -15.32 -13.74 10.95
N TYR A 32 -16.59 -14.09 10.76
CA TYR A 32 -16.99 -15.48 10.56
C TYR A 32 -16.37 -16.09 9.29
N LEU A 33 -16.48 -15.40 8.14
CA LEU A 33 -15.92 -15.87 6.87
C LEU A 33 -14.40 -16.02 6.92
N ARG A 34 -13.71 -15.12 7.63
CA ARG A 34 -12.27 -15.18 7.86
C ARG A 34 -11.87 -16.43 8.63
N ARG A 35 -12.57 -16.75 9.73
CA ARG A 35 -12.27 -17.95 10.52
C ARG A 35 -12.45 -19.21 9.69
N ARG A 36 -13.53 -19.27 8.91
CA ARG A 36 -13.77 -20.35 7.95
C ARG A 36 -12.65 -20.46 6.92
N TYR A 37 -12.22 -19.34 6.33
CA TYR A 37 -11.08 -19.30 5.41
C TYR A 37 -9.81 -19.88 6.04
N MET A 38 -9.46 -19.46 7.27
CA MET A 38 -8.29 -19.95 7.96
C MET A 38 -8.34 -21.47 8.20
N THR A 39 -9.50 -22.02 8.54
CA THR A 39 -9.65 -23.48 8.72
C THR A 39 -9.47 -24.25 7.42
N LEU A 40 -9.90 -23.70 6.28
CA LEU A 40 -9.84 -24.39 4.99
C LEU A 40 -8.48 -24.21 4.30
N ILE A 41 -7.83 -23.07 4.50
CA ILE A 41 -6.60 -22.75 3.77
C ILE A 41 -5.38 -23.53 4.26
N ASP A 42 -5.45 -24.22 5.39
CA ASP A 42 -4.38 -25.11 5.84
C ASP A 42 -4.44 -26.48 5.12
N ASP A 43 -5.57 -26.82 4.50
CA ASP A 43 -5.75 -28.06 3.74
C ASP A 43 -5.23 -27.91 2.30
N GLU A 44 -4.18 -28.67 1.97
CA GLU A 44 -3.61 -28.71 0.61
C GLU A 44 -4.62 -29.18 -0.45
N SER A 45 -5.52 -30.10 -0.12
CA SER A 45 -6.54 -30.55 -1.08
C SER A 45 -7.52 -29.42 -1.43
N PHE A 46 -7.84 -28.59 -0.45
CA PHE A 46 -8.66 -27.39 -0.65
C PHE A 46 -7.94 -26.37 -1.53
N LYS A 47 -6.65 -26.08 -1.26
CA LYS A 47 -5.84 -25.18 -2.11
C LYS A 47 -5.84 -25.63 -3.56
N VAL A 48 -5.55 -26.92 -3.80
CA VAL A 48 -5.52 -27.51 -5.14
C VAL A 48 -6.87 -27.38 -5.84
N LYS A 49 -7.98 -27.67 -5.13
CA LYS A 49 -9.34 -27.52 -5.65
C LYS A 49 -9.63 -26.08 -6.10
N ILE A 50 -9.31 -25.07 -5.28
CA ILE A 50 -9.54 -23.66 -5.62
C ILE A 50 -8.73 -23.24 -6.85
N LEU A 51 -7.47 -23.65 -6.94
CA LEU A 51 -6.61 -23.37 -8.08
C LEU A 51 -7.12 -24.02 -9.38
N GLN A 52 -7.60 -25.27 -9.29
CA GLN A 52 -8.20 -25.97 -10.43
C GLN A 52 -9.49 -25.30 -10.89
N LYS A 53 -10.38 -24.89 -9.97
CA LYS A 53 -11.59 -24.12 -10.30
C LYS A 53 -11.24 -22.82 -11.02
N PHE A 54 -10.25 -22.07 -10.53
CA PHE A 54 -9.85 -20.81 -11.15
C PHE A 54 -9.26 -21.02 -12.55
N LYS A 55 -8.49 -22.09 -12.74
CA LYS A 55 -7.99 -22.50 -14.06
C LYS A 55 -9.12 -22.87 -15.03
N GLN A 56 -10.14 -23.61 -14.59
CA GLN A 56 -11.31 -23.94 -15.42
C GLN A 56 -12.11 -22.70 -15.82
N LEU A 57 -12.08 -21.66 -15.00
CA LEU A 57 -12.67 -20.35 -15.28
C LEU A 57 -11.73 -19.43 -16.07
N GLU A 58 -10.66 -19.98 -16.65
CA GLU A 58 -9.68 -19.28 -17.48
C GLU A 58 -9.05 -18.06 -16.79
N TYR A 59 -8.84 -18.15 -15.47
CA TYR A 59 -8.24 -17.08 -14.65
C TYR A 59 -9.00 -15.74 -14.70
N LYS A 60 -10.30 -15.76 -15.03
CA LYS A 60 -11.12 -14.54 -15.11
C LYS A 60 -11.38 -13.98 -13.71
N LYS A 61 -10.80 -12.81 -13.40
CA LYS A 61 -10.97 -12.13 -12.10
C LYS A 61 -12.45 -11.87 -11.73
N SER A 62 -13.30 -11.60 -12.72
CA SER A 62 -14.75 -11.43 -12.53
C SER A 62 -15.44 -12.71 -12.03
N LYS A 63 -14.85 -13.89 -12.26
CA LYS A 63 -15.38 -15.21 -11.90
C LYS A 63 -14.92 -15.71 -10.53
N ILE A 64 -14.03 -14.99 -9.85
CA ILE A 64 -13.62 -15.32 -8.47
C ILE A 64 -14.82 -15.31 -7.52
N ILE A 65 -15.84 -14.47 -7.80
CA ILE A 65 -17.05 -14.42 -6.99
C ILE A 65 -17.82 -15.75 -7.02
N ASP A 66 -17.82 -16.47 -8.14
CA ASP A 66 -18.51 -17.76 -8.29
C ASP A 66 -17.84 -18.80 -7.38
N ILE A 67 -16.49 -18.86 -7.40
CA ILE A 67 -15.70 -19.72 -6.50
C ILE A 67 -15.96 -19.37 -5.04
N ALA A 68 -15.96 -18.08 -4.71
CA ALA A 68 -16.15 -17.62 -3.33
C ALA A 68 -17.55 -17.96 -2.79
N ASN A 69 -18.58 -17.82 -3.62
CA ASN A 69 -19.96 -18.16 -3.25
C ASN A 69 -20.12 -19.67 -3.02
N ASP A 70 -19.61 -20.50 -3.94
CA ASP A 70 -19.66 -21.97 -3.86
C ASP A 70 -19.08 -22.51 -2.55
N GLU A 71 -17.96 -21.94 -2.11
CA GLU A 71 -17.22 -22.41 -0.93
C GLU A 71 -17.64 -21.67 0.36
N MET A 72 -18.61 -20.75 0.25
CA MET A 72 -19.07 -19.86 1.32
C MET A 72 -17.93 -19.06 1.96
N LEU A 73 -17.11 -18.43 1.12
CA LEU A 73 -15.94 -17.64 1.51
C LEU A 73 -16.05 -16.20 1.05
N TYR A 74 -15.30 -15.31 1.72
CA TYR A 74 -15.24 -13.92 1.31
C TYR A 74 -14.41 -13.78 0.04
N LYS A 75 -14.99 -13.17 -1.00
CA LYS A 75 -14.35 -12.99 -2.31
C LYS A 75 -12.95 -12.39 -2.21
N ALA A 76 -12.77 -11.37 -1.36
CA ALA A 76 -11.49 -10.66 -1.24
C ALA A 76 -10.36 -11.56 -0.70
N ASP A 77 -10.68 -12.54 0.14
CA ASP A 77 -9.68 -13.46 0.68
C ASP A 77 -9.31 -14.53 -0.36
N ILE A 78 -10.27 -15.02 -1.15
CA ILE A 78 -9.99 -15.90 -2.30
C ILE A 78 -9.15 -15.19 -3.35
N GLU A 79 -9.48 -13.93 -3.67
CA GLU A 79 -8.72 -13.12 -4.63
C GLU A 79 -7.26 -12.97 -4.19
N ARG A 80 -7.02 -12.60 -2.92
CA ARG A 80 -5.68 -12.51 -2.36
C ARG A 80 -4.93 -13.84 -2.41
N PHE A 81 -5.60 -14.93 -2.05
CA PHE A 81 -5.00 -16.27 -2.12
C PHE A 81 -4.53 -16.60 -3.53
N LEU A 82 -5.39 -16.42 -4.54
CA LEU A 82 -5.08 -16.70 -5.93
C LEU A 82 -3.91 -15.84 -6.44
N GLU A 83 -3.91 -14.54 -6.12
CA GLU A 83 -2.82 -13.62 -6.48
C GLU A 83 -1.48 -14.10 -5.88
N VAL A 84 -1.45 -14.44 -4.59
CA VAL A 84 -0.25 -14.98 -3.93
C VAL A 84 0.25 -16.27 -4.59
N GLN A 85 -0.65 -17.20 -4.92
CA GLN A 85 -0.25 -18.45 -5.58
C GLN A 85 0.34 -18.21 -6.97
N ILE A 86 -0.19 -17.25 -7.72
CA ILE A 86 0.35 -16.87 -9.04
C ILE A 86 1.74 -16.25 -8.89
N PHE A 87 1.95 -15.35 -7.93
CA PHE A 87 3.28 -14.79 -7.67
C PHE A 87 4.30 -15.86 -7.26
N ILE A 88 3.90 -16.85 -6.45
CA ILE A 88 4.75 -18.00 -6.13
C ILE A 88 5.13 -18.78 -7.40
N GLU A 89 4.19 -18.97 -8.33
CA GLU A 89 4.48 -19.61 -9.62
C GLU A 89 5.45 -18.79 -10.47
N VAL A 90 5.27 -17.46 -10.54
CA VAL A 90 6.18 -16.53 -11.22
C VAL A 90 7.58 -16.62 -10.62
N ALA A 91 7.71 -16.50 -9.30
CA ALA A 91 8.99 -16.56 -8.61
C ALA A 91 9.74 -17.89 -8.82
N LYS A 92 9.02 -19.01 -9.00
CA LYS A 92 9.60 -20.33 -9.30
C LYS A 92 10.07 -20.48 -10.74
N LYS A 93 9.43 -19.78 -11.69
CA LYS A 93 9.68 -19.94 -13.13
C LYS A 93 10.65 -18.91 -13.70
N ILE A 94 10.74 -17.73 -13.10
CA ILE A 94 11.58 -16.63 -13.61
C ILE A 94 13.02 -16.78 -13.10
N ASN A 95 13.98 -16.86 -14.03
CA ASN A 95 15.39 -16.67 -13.72
C ASN A 95 15.71 -15.17 -13.62
N ILE A 96 15.90 -14.69 -12.39
CA ILE A 96 16.16 -13.28 -12.11
C ILE A 96 17.47 -12.81 -12.75
N SER A 97 18.50 -13.67 -12.85
CA SER A 97 19.76 -13.28 -13.47
C SER A 97 19.59 -13.04 -14.98
N GLU A 98 18.88 -13.92 -15.67
CA GLU A 98 18.58 -13.73 -17.10
C GLU A 98 17.74 -12.48 -17.34
N LEU A 99 16.71 -12.24 -16.52
CA LEU A 99 15.87 -11.05 -16.63
C LEU A 99 16.66 -9.76 -16.38
N LYS A 100 17.59 -9.78 -15.41
CA LYS A 100 18.53 -8.70 -15.13
C LYS A 100 19.42 -8.41 -16.34
N ASP A 101 19.92 -9.44 -17.02
CA ASP A 101 20.77 -9.27 -18.21
C ASP A 101 19.97 -8.67 -19.38
N VAL A 102 18.72 -9.10 -19.58
CA VAL A 102 17.79 -8.51 -20.56
C VAL A 102 17.55 -7.02 -20.26
N ALA A 103 17.28 -6.68 -18.98
CA ALA A 103 17.07 -5.31 -18.57
C ALA A 103 18.31 -4.42 -18.77
N LEU A 104 19.50 -4.92 -18.41
CA LEU A 104 20.77 -4.22 -18.62
C LEU A 104 21.03 -3.95 -20.11
N ALA A 105 20.82 -4.94 -20.97
CA ALA A 105 21.00 -4.79 -22.41
C ALA A 105 20.05 -3.74 -23.00
N HIS A 106 18.79 -3.72 -22.56
CA HIS A 106 17.83 -2.69 -22.96
C HIS A 106 18.26 -1.29 -22.50
N ILE A 107 18.69 -1.15 -21.25
CA ILE A 107 19.15 0.14 -20.71
C ILE A 107 20.38 0.65 -21.46
N GLN A 108 21.37 -0.22 -21.74
CA GLN A 108 22.57 0.15 -22.49
C GLN A 108 22.19 0.68 -23.89
N LYS A 109 21.34 -0.05 -24.60
CA LYS A 109 20.86 0.33 -25.94
C LYS A 109 20.17 1.69 -25.93
N THR A 110 19.35 1.97 -24.91
CA THR A 110 18.58 3.22 -24.82
C THR A 110 19.44 4.41 -24.37
N PHE A 111 20.35 4.21 -23.41
CA PHE A 111 21.18 5.28 -22.86
C PHE A 111 22.26 5.80 -23.82
N SER A 112 22.66 4.98 -24.81
CA SER A 112 23.56 5.32 -25.93
C SER A 112 25.02 5.69 -25.57
N ASP A 113 25.32 6.21 -24.37
CA ASP A 113 26.69 6.52 -23.92
C ASP A 113 27.34 5.32 -23.21
N ASP A 114 28.09 4.52 -23.97
CA ASP A 114 28.73 3.30 -23.47
C ASP A 114 29.72 3.54 -22.34
N LYS A 115 30.46 4.66 -22.34
CA LYS A 115 31.47 4.94 -21.31
C LYS A 115 30.79 5.21 -19.96
N LYS A 116 29.77 6.06 -19.97
CA LYS A 116 28.98 6.34 -18.77
C LYS A 116 28.19 5.12 -18.30
N PHE A 117 27.66 4.31 -19.22
CA PHE A 117 26.98 3.07 -18.85
C PHE A 117 27.94 2.09 -18.14
N LYS A 118 29.10 1.80 -18.74
CA LYS A 118 30.12 0.91 -18.15
C LYS A 118 30.56 1.39 -16.76
N PHE A 119 30.64 2.69 -16.54
CA PHE A 119 30.97 3.26 -15.23
C PHE A 119 29.97 2.86 -14.13
N ILE A 120 28.67 2.80 -14.42
CA ILE A 120 27.62 2.46 -13.44
C ILE A 120 27.16 1.01 -13.49
N GLN A 121 27.49 0.27 -14.55
CA GLN A 121 26.91 -1.03 -14.89
C GLN A 121 26.90 -2.02 -13.72
N ASN A 122 28.04 -2.17 -13.03
CA ASN A 122 28.15 -3.11 -11.91
C ASN A 122 27.23 -2.75 -10.74
N LYS A 123 27.10 -1.45 -10.44
CA LYS A 123 26.21 -0.98 -9.36
C LYS A 123 24.74 -1.14 -9.76
N LEU A 124 24.41 -0.77 -11.00
CA LEU A 124 23.07 -0.90 -11.57
C LEU A 124 22.63 -2.37 -11.60
N SER A 125 23.49 -3.28 -12.05
CA SER A 125 23.24 -4.72 -12.09
C SER A 125 22.82 -5.27 -10.73
N LYS A 126 23.56 -4.93 -9.67
CA LYS A 126 23.26 -5.38 -8.29
C LYS A 126 21.95 -4.84 -7.76
N VAL A 127 21.56 -3.63 -8.16
CA VAL A 127 20.28 -3.03 -7.76
C VAL A 127 19.14 -3.69 -8.54
N LEU A 128 19.28 -3.85 -9.86
CA LEU A 128 18.29 -4.49 -10.71
C LEU A 128 17.95 -5.90 -10.25
N GLU A 129 18.96 -6.72 -9.93
CA GLU A 129 18.75 -8.08 -9.45
C GLU A 129 17.84 -8.12 -8.20
N LYS A 130 18.12 -7.25 -7.22
CA LYS A 130 17.31 -7.14 -5.99
C LYS A 130 15.92 -6.59 -6.26
N SER A 131 15.81 -5.56 -7.09
CA SER A 131 14.53 -4.95 -7.45
C SER A 131 13.63 -5.91 -8.23
N LEU A 132 14.22 -6.69 -9.14
CA LEU A 132 13.50 -7.72 -9.90
C LEU A 132 13.04 -8.86 -8.99
N PHE A 133 13.87 -9.29 -8.04
CA PHE A 133 13.43 -10.23 -7.00
C PHE A 133 12.18 -9.71 -6.27
N VAL A 134 12.22 -8.48 -5.76
CA VAL A 134 11.09 -7.86 -5.07
C VAL A 134 9.84 -7.79 -5.96
N ALA A 135 10.00 -7.48 -7.25
CA ALA A 135 8.89 -7.49 -8.20
C ALA A 135 8.28 -8.88 -8.42
N THR A 136 9.08 -9.96 -8.38
CA THR A 136 8.57 -11.34 -8.54
C THR A 136 7.76 -11.86 -7.36
N ILE A 137 7.80 -11.17 -6.21
CA ILE A 137 7.11 -11.57 -4.98
C ILE A 137 6.00 -10.59 -4.55
N ASP A 138 5.50 -9.77 -5.48
CA ASP A 138 4.49 -8.73 -5.22
C ASP A 138 4.94 -7.61 -4.27
N GLY A 139 6.25 -7.36 -4.16
CA GLY A 139 6.78 -6.39 -3.23
C GLY A 139 6.95 -6.93 -1.80
N PHE A 140 6.83 -6.04 -0.81
CA PHE A 140 6.91 -6.43 0.59
C PHE A 140 5.71 -7.28 1.01
N SER A 141 5.96 -8.39 1.69
CA SER A 141 4.90 -9.28 2.17
C SER A 141 3.93 -8.57 3.10
N THR A 142 2.64 -8.85 2.96
CA THR A 142 1.58 -8.23 3.77
C THR A 142 0.74 -9.27 4.49
N ASN A 143 0.40 -9.00 5.75
CA ASN A 143 -0.60 -9.74 6.54
C ASN A 143 -0.44 -11.28 6.57
N LEU A 144 0.80 -11.80 6.64
CA LEU A 144 1.09 -13.23 6.65
C LEU A 144 0.35 -14.01 7.76
N LEU A 145 0.16 -13.36 8.91
CA LEU A 145 -0.52 -13.95 10.07
C LEU A 145 -2.04 -13.86 9.97
N ASN A 146 -2.57 -13.31 8.89
CA ASN A 146 -4.00 -13.04 8.74
C ASN A 146 -4.57 -12.40 10.02
N ILE A 147 -4.06 -11.23 10.42
CA ILE A 147 -4.63 -10.41 11.51
C ILE A 147 -5.81 -9.56 11.03
N ASN A 148 -6.71 -9.17 11.95
CA ASN A 148 -7.92 -8.42 11.63
C ASN A 148 -7.62 -7.12 10.85
N SER A 149 -8.51 -6.77 9.91
CA SER A 149 -8.33 -5.63 9.00
C SER A 149 -8.11 -4.27 9.70
N GLY A 150 -8.72 -4.03 10.86
CA GLY A 150 -8.52 -2.80 11.62
C GLY A 150 -7.08 -2.70 12.16
N VAL A 151 -6.60 -3.77 12.78
CA VAL A 151 -5.22 -3.88 13.29
C VAL A 151 -4.22 -3.81 12.14
N MET A 152 -4.48 -4.51 11.04
CA MET A 152 -3.60 -4.45 9.86
C MET A 152 -3.52 -3.05 9.26
N THR A 153 -4.62 -2.28 9.26
CA THR A 153 -4.62 -0.90 8.76
C THR A 153 -3.76 0.01 9.63
N ALA A 154 -3.85 -0.13 10.96
CA ALA A 154 -3.00 0.60 11.89
C ALA A 154 -1.53 0.22 11.71
N ASN A 155 -1.21 -1.07 11.70
CA ASN A 155 0.16 -1.57 11.50
C ASN A 155 0.76 -1.12 10.15
N ALA A 156 -0.06 -1.06 9.09
CA ALA A 156 0.39 -0.56 7.79
C ALA A 156 0.70 0.95 7.81
N GLY A 157 0.00 1.73 8.65
CA GLY A 157 0.30 3.13 8.90
C GLY A 157 1.64 3.31 9.61
N ASP A 158 1.81 2.63 10.74
CA ASP A 158 3.07 2.65 11.52
C ASP A 158 4.26 2.13 10.67
N SER A 159 4.05 1.10 9.83
CA SER A 159 5.08 0.59 8.91
C SER A 159 5.52 1.64 7.88
N ALA A 160 4.58 2.38 7.26
CA ALA A 160 4.92 3.45 6.33
C ALA A 160 5.74 4.56 7.00
N GLN A 161 5.39 4.91 8.24
CA GLN A 161 6.13 5.86 9.05
C GLN A 161 7.56 5.39 9.33
N PHE A 162 7.74 4.16 9.79
CA PHE A 162 9.07 3.60 10.05
C PHE A 162 9.91 3.44 8.78
N LEU A 163 9.30 3.06 7.66
CA LEU A 163 9.97 3.00 6.36
C LEU A 163 10.54 4.37 5.98
N PHE A 164 9.75 5.44 6.07
CA PHE A 164 10.25 6.78 5.79
C PHE A 164 11.37 7.20 6.74
N ILE A 165 11.20 7.01 8.05
CA ILE A 165 12.22 7.40 9.04
C ILE A 165 13.54 6.68 8.77
N ALA A 166 13.51 5.36 8.54
CA ALA A 166 14.70 4.59 8.21
C ALA A 166 15.37 5.09 6.92
N ARG A 167 14.57 5.47 5.91
CA ARG A 167 15.07 6.02 4.64
C ARG A 167 15.66 7.41 4.79
N ALA A 168 15.06 8.28 5.61
CA ALA A 168 15.58 9.61 5.92
C ALA A 168 16.93 9.50 6.63
N ILE A 169 17.05 8.61 7.62
CA ILE A 169 18.31 8.32 8.32
C ILE A 169 19.37 7.79 7.34
N LEU A 170 19.00 6.83 6.47
CA LEU A 170 19.91 6.30 5.45
C LEU A 170 20.37 7.37 4.45
N ALA A 171 19.52 8.35 4.15
CA ALA A 171 19.85 9.51 3.31
C ALA A 171 20.72 10.56 4.04
N GLY A 172 21.02 10.36 5.33
CA GLY A 172 21.91 11.20 6.12
C GLY A 172 21.22 12.28 6.94
N PHE A 173 19.89 12.25 7.07
CA PHE A 173 19.14 13.19 7.92
C PHE A 173 18.97 12.65 9.33
N ASN A 174 19.00 13.53 10.32
CA ASN A 174 18.54 13.21 11.66
C ASN A 174 17.01 13.16 11.64
N ALA A 175 16.41 12.01 11.94
CA ALA A 175 14.95 11.85 11.91
C ALA A 175 14.45 11.07 13.13
N SER A 176 13.27 11.43 13.63
CA SER A 176 12.63 10.76 14.77
C SER A 176 11.12 10.66 14.61
N ASN A 177 10.56 9.65 15.27
CA ASN A 177 9.12 9.46 15.42
C ASN A 177 8.56 10.46 16.45
N VAL A 178 7.30 10.89 16.23
CA VAL A 178 6.49 11.61 17.21
C VAL A 178 5.50 10.63 17.85
N ASP A 179 5.73 10.29 19.12
CA ASP A 179 4.85 9.34 19.84
C ASP A 179 3.50 9.94 20.28
N VAL A 180 3.35 11.26 20.16
CA VAL A 180 2.13 11.97 20.54
C VAL A 180 1.06 11.76 19.45
N ARG A 181 0.17 10.79 19.66
CA ARG A 181 -0.90 10.41 18.72
C ARG A 181 -1.91 11.53 18.38
N SER A 182 -1.96 12.61 19.16
CA SER A 182 -2.77 13.80 18.87
C SER A 182 -2.09 14.80 17.93
N SER A 183 -0.80 14.59 17.63
CA SER A 183 -0.05 15.41 16.69
C SER A 183 -0.66 15.35 15.28
N ARG A 184 -0.44 16.41 14.51
CA ARG A 184 -0.86 16.54 13.10
C ARG A 184 0.26 16.16 12.12
N TYR A 185 1.35 15.62 12.65
CA TYR A 185 2.52 15.16 11.91
C TYR A 185 3.10 13.94 12.65
N ASP A 186 3.75 13.04 11.91
CA ASP A 186 4.18 11.72 12.38
C ASP A 186 5.68 11.67 12.70
N ALA A 187 6.49 12.55 12.11
CA ALA A 187 7.93 12.57 12.33
C ALA A 187 8.49 14.00 12.34
N ILE A 188 9.68 14.13 12.92
CA ILE A 188 10.54 15.30 12.78
C ILE A 188 11.78 14.91 11.99
N VAL A 189 12.19 15.77 11.06
CA VAL A 189 13.49 15.69 10.40
C VAL A 189 14.26 16.97 10.69
N ASP A 190 15.48 16.82 11.17
CA ASP A 190 16.42 17.92 11.38
C ASP A 190 17.39 18.01 10.20
N PHE A 191 17.54 19.22 9.67
CA PHE A 191 18.57 19.57 8.71
C PHE A 191 19.17 20.92 9.12
N GLU A 192 20.47 20.94 9.44
CA GLU A 192 21.21 22.16 9.82
C GLU A 192 20.57 22.95 10.99
N ASN A 193 20.02 22.24 11.99
CA ASN A 193 19.29 22.77 13.15
C ASN A 193 17.89 23.33 12.83
N VAL A 194 17.38 23.10 11.62
CA VAL A 194 16.00 23.42 11.26
C VAL A 194 15.15 22.17 11.41
N LEU A 195 14.25 22.19 12.40
CA LEU A 195 13.31 21.10 12.64
C LEU A 195 12.12 21.20 11.67
N LEU A 196 11.94 20.18 10.85
CA LEU A 196 10.84 20.04 9.90
C LEU A 196 9.83 19.01 10.38
N ARG A 197 8.56 19.41 10.42
CA ARG A 197 7.42 18.55 10.74
C ARG A 197 7.01 17.75 9.51
N ILE A 198 6.94 16.44 9.62
CA ILE A 198 6.63 15.55 8.50
C ILE A 198 5.33 14.78 8.77
N GLN A 199 4.34 14.93 7.89
CA GLN A 199 3.18 14.03 7.87
C GLN A 199 3.44 12.91 6.86
N ILE A 200 3.27 11.67 7.29
CA ILE A 200 3.53 10.48 6.48
C ILE A 200 2.22 9.75 6.25
N LYS A 201 1.96 9.34 5.01
CA LYS A 201 0.81 8.50 4.67
C LYS A 201 1.28 7.34 3.80
N GLY A 202 0.96 6.12 4.25
CA GLY A 202 1.17 4.92 3.46
C GLY A 202 0.17 4.83 2.32
N ILE A 203 0.66 4.78 1.09
CA ILE A 203 -0.13 4.56 -0.11
C ILE A 203 -0.03 3.09 -0.52
N SER A 204 -1.12 2.56 -1.07
CA SER A 204 -1.13 1.27 -1.75
C SER A 204 -1.03 1.52 -3.25
N SER A 205 -1.02 0.46 -4.08
CA SER A 205 -0.85 0.42 -5.55
C SER A 205 -1.75 1.33 -6.42
N GLY A 206 -2.48 2.28 -5.84
CA GLY A 206 -3.15 3.35 -6.56
C GLY A 206 -2.23 4.55 -6.80
N ASP A 207 -2.35 5.14 -7.99
CA ASP A 207 -1.58 6.30 -8.41
C ASP A 207 -2.12 7.63 -7.85
N ILE A 208 -2.92 7.61 -6.77
CA ILE A 208 -3.62 8.80 -6.26
C ILE A 208 -3.37 8.98 -4.77
N ILE A 209 -3.03 10.20 -4.38
CA ILE A 209 -2.92 10.64 -2.99
C ILE A 209 -3.94 11.73 -2.66
N SER A 210 -4.15 11.95 -1.37
CA SER A 210 -5.04 12.98 -0.85
C SER A 210 -4.34 13.73 0.28
N PHE A 211 -4.37 15.06 0.20
CA PHE A 211 -3.99 15.98 1.27
C PHE A 211 -5.15 16.28 2.22
N LYS A 212 -6.12 15.36 2.30
CA LYS A 212 -7.23 15.42 3.25
C LYS A 212 -7.21 14.17 4.12
N ASP A 213 -7.35 14.36 5.42
CA ASP A 213 -7.56 13.26 6.36
C ASP A 213 -8.85 12.52 6.02
N ARG A 214 -8.91 11.26 6.42
CA ARG A 214 -10.15 10.48 6.33
C ARG A 214 -11.13 10.94 7.41
N ASP A 215 -12.42 10.83 7.10
CA ASP A 215 -13.44 10.93 8.13
C ASP A 215 -13.19 9.84 9.19
N ARG A 216 -13.28 10.22 10.46
CA ARG A 216 -13.17 9.28 11.57
C ARG A 216 -14.50 8.55 11.70
N GLY A 217 -14.46 7.23 11.50
CA GLY A 217 -15.60 6.34 11.64
C GLY A 217 -15.30 5.18 12.58
N GLY A 218 -16.36 4.65 13.20
CA GLY A 218 -16.32 3.53 14.14
C GLY A 218 -17.72 3.28 14.70
N GLN A 219 -17.94 2.09 15.28
CA GLN A 219 -19.22 1.79 15.94
C GLN A 219 -19.42 2.79 17.10
N GLY A 220 -20.47 3.62 17.01
CA GLY A 220 -20.75 4.70 17.98
C GLY A 220 -20.15 6.07 17.67
N ILE A 221 -19.48 6.26 16.52
CA ILE A 221 -18.99 7.59 16.09
C ILE A 221 -19.93 8.17 15.03
N ASP A 222 -20.56 9.29 15.34
CA ASP A 222 -21.34 10.07 14.38
C ASP A 222 -20.41 10.77 13.38
N HIS A 223 -20.29 10.20 12.19
CA HIS A 223 -19.49 10.69 11.08
C HIS A 223 -20.01 12.01 10.47
N THR A 224 -21.25 12.40 10.80
CA THR A 224 -21.83 13.68 10.34
C THR A 224 -21.34 14.86 11.17
N HIS A 225 -20.89 14.62 12.41
CA HIS A 225 -20.37 15.61 13.33
C HIS A 225 -19.06 16.23 12.81
N GLU A 226 -18.95 17.56 12.83
CA GLU A 226 -17.81 18.31 12.29
C GLU A 226 -16.43 17.88 12.82
N ARG A 227 -16.35 17.39 14.06
CA ARG A 227 -15.09 16.89 14.65
C ARG A 227 -14.59 15.59 14.02
N ASN A 228 -15.49 14.84 13.37
CA ASN A 228 -15.21 13.56 12.74
C ASN A 228 -15.01 13.67 11.23
N ARG A 229 -15.22 14.86 10.64
CA ARG A 229 -14.94 15.11 9.23
C ARG A 229 -13.43 15.28 9.01
N GLY A 230 -12.95 14.64 7.95
CA GLY A 230 -11.58 14.73 7.48
C GLY A 230 -11.22 16.17 7.14
N LYS A 231 -10.12 16.65 7.71
CA LYS A 231 -9.62 18.02 7.50
C LYS A 231 -8.54 18.02 6.43
N ARG A 232 -8.45 19.12 5.69
CA ARG A 232 -7.32 19.38 4.81
C ARG A 232 -6.04 19.48 5.65
N ILE A 233 -4.97 18.90 5.13
CA ILE A 233 -3.62 18.96 5.67
C ILE A 233 -2.93 20.13 4.98
N THR A 234 -2.36 21.05 5.75
CA THR A 234 -1.76 22.30 5.24
C THR A 234 -0.38 22.55 5.85
N SER A 235 0.34 23.57 5.40
CA SER A 235 1.60 24.02 6.03
C SER A 235 1.49 24.34 7.53
N LYS A 236 0.28 24.60 8.03
CA LYS A 236 0.03 24.78 9.47
C LYS A 236 0.21 23.48 10.25
N ASP A 237 -0.11 22.34 9.65
CA ASP A 237 -0.06 21.02 10.26
C ASP A 237 1.36 20.42 10.23
N CYS A 238 2.01 20.48 9.07
CA CYS A 238 3.34 19.95 8.82
C CYS A 238 4.08 20.80 7.78
N ASP A 239 5.40 20.65 7.67
CA ASP A 239 6.22 21.36 6.68
C ASP A 239 6.34 20.54 5.37
N ILE A 240 6.35 19.21 5.49
CA ILE A 240 6.43 18.26 4.37
C ILE A 240 5.40 17.15 4.54
N TYR A 241 4.75 16.78 3.44
CA TYR A 241 3.96 15.57 3.33
C TYR A 241 4.74 14.49 2.60
N VAL A 242 4.73 13.26 3.11
CA VAL A 242 5.37 12.12 2.48
C VAL A 242 4.34 11.04 2.18
N ALA A 243 4.22 10.69 0.90
CA ALA A 243 3.53 9.47 0.49
C ALA A 243 4.54 8.33 0.37
N VAL A 244 4.33 7.26 1.13
CA VAL A 244 5.20 6.07 1.13
C VAL A 244 4.48 4.92 0.44
N ASP A 245 5.02 4.47 -0.68
CA ASP A 245 4.58 3.26 -1.35
C ASP A 245 4.94 2.05 -0.47
N LYS A 246 3.93 1.44 0.16
CA LYS A 246 4.15 0.32 1.08
C LYS A 246 4.56 -0.97 0.37
N GLN A 247 4.39 -1.05 -0.95
CA GLN A 247 4.74 -2.25 -1.71
C GLN A 247 6.25 -2.35 -1.90
N VAL A 248 6.94 -1.21 -2.06
CA VAL A 248 8.38 -1.18 -2.41
C VAL A 248 9.20 -0.16 -1.61
N GLY A 249 8.59 0.60 -0.71
CA GLY A 249 9.24 1.60 0.15
C GLY A 249 9.61 2.90 -0.54
N ILE A 250 9.08 3.17 -1.74
CA ILE A 250 9.36 4.41 -2.48
C ILE A 250 8.70 5.59 -1.77
N CYS A 251 9.44 6.69 -1.61
CA CYS A 251 8.96 7.91 -0.97
C CYS A 251 8.70 9.02 -2.01
N TYR A 252 7.54 9.68 -1.93
CA TYR A 252 7.27 10.95 -2.59
C TYR A 252 7.31 12.05 -1.53
N ILE A 253 8.30 12.93 -1.60
CA ILE A 253 8.61 13.93 -0.57
C ILE A 253 8.11 15.29 -1.05
N ILE A 254 6.98 15.74 -0.53
CA ILE A 254 6.18 16.83 -1.11
C ILE A 254 6.18 18.02 -0.15
N PRO A 255 6.67 19.20 -0.57
CA PRO A 255 6.62 20.39 0.27
C PRO A 255 5.17 20.85 0.45
N MET A 256 4.79 21.30 1.64
CA MET A 256 3.41 21.74 1.86
C MET A 256 3.03 23.00 1.06
N SER A 257 3.99 23.79 0.59
CA SER A 257 3.73 24.87 -0.37
C SER A 257 3.06 24.39 -1.66
N TYR A 258 3.38 23.18 -2.14
CA TYR A 258 2.67 22.56 -3.26
C TYR A 258 1.23 22.21 -2.88
N ALA A 259 1.03 21.50 -1.76
CA ALA A 259 -0.30 21.09 -1.32
C ALA A 259 -1.23 22.28 -1.01
N ASP A 260 -0.69 23.38 -0.49
CA ASP A 260 -1.44 24.60 -0.19
C ASP A 260 -1.85 25.36 -1.46
N SER A 261 -1.12 25.19 -2.57
CA SER A 261 -1.45 25.81 -3.87
C SER A 261 -2.68 25.21 -4.56
N LEU A 262 -3.07 23.99 -4.17
CA LEU A 262 -4.20 23.28 -4.76
C LEU A 262 -5.54 23.82 -4.26
N ASN A 263 -6.60 23.73 -5.07
CA ASN A 263 -7.95 23.95 -4.57
C ASN A 263 -8.52 22.69 -3.85
N ASP A 264 -9.71 22.81 -3.27
CA ASP A 264 -10.30 21.74 -2.47
C ASP A 264 -10.67 20.47 -3.27
N GLU A 265 -10.94 20.60 -4.57
CA GLU A 265 -11.22 19.46 -5.46
C GLU A 265 -9.92 18.76 -5.90
N GLU A 266 -8.87 19.54 -6.15
CA GLU A 266 -7.56 19.02 -6.57
C GLU A 266 -6.87 18.28 -5.43
N CYS A 267 -6.95 18.81 -4.20
CA CYS A 267 -6.20 18.26 -3.06
C CYS A 267 -6.64 16.85 -2.62
N VAL A 268 -7.82 16.37 -3.05
CA VAL A 268 -8.35 15.04 -2.69
C VAL A 268 -7.97 13.94 -3.68
N LYS A 269 -7.49 14.28 -4.88
CA LYS A 269 -7.20 13.31 -5.96
C LYS A 269 -5.96 13.68 -6.77
N VAL A 270 -4.82 13.84 -6.09
CA VAL A 270 -3.56 14.18 -6.74
C VAL A 270 -2.90 12.93 -7.31
N LYS A 271 -2.58 12.92 -8.60
CA LYS A 271 -1.95 11.76 -9.23
C LYS A 271 -0.44 11.75 -9.00
N LEU A 272 0.15 10.59 -8.73
CA LEU A 272 1.59 10.43 -8.54
C LEU A 272 2.43 10.88 -9.75
N GLN A 273 1.88 10.78 -10.95
CA GLN A 273 2.56 11.27 -12.16
C GLN A 273 2.72 12.80 -12.17
N ASP A 274 1.75 13.53 -11.63
CA ASP A 274 1.77 14.99 -11.58
C ASP A 274 2.83 15.49 -10.58
N ILE A 275 3.17 14.65 -9.60
CA ILE A 275 4.18 14.90 -8.57
C ILE A 275 5.47 14.08 -8.74
N LYS A 276 5.75 13.57 -9.95
CA LYS A 276 6.94 12.73 -10.22
C LYS A 276 8.27 13.38 -9.82
N ASN A 277 8.34 14.72 -9.82
CA ASN A 277 9.54 15.47 -9.43
C ASN A 277 9.86 15.36 -7.93
N TYR A 278 8.89 14.91 -7.12
CA TYR A 278 9.04 14.68 -5.68
C TYR A 278 9.38 13.22 -5.34
N LYS A 279 9.35 12.31 -6.33
CA LYS A 279 9.66 10.89 -6.16
C LYS A 279 11.15 10.71 -5.87
N GLU A 280 11.47 10.12 -4.70
CA GLU A 280 12.84 9.90 -4.20
C GLU A 280 13.72 11.16 -4.19
N ASN A 281 13.10 12.34 -4.18
CA ASN A 281 13.80 13.61 -4.25
C ASN A 281 14.07 14.17 -2.85
N TRP A 282 15.09 13.61 -2.20
CA TRP A 282 15.50 13.99 -0.85
C TRP A 282 15.98 15.44 -0.72
N GLU A 283 16.34 16.11 -1.83
CA GLU A 283 16.70 17.53 -1.84
C GLU A 283 15.55 18.45 -1.45
N VAL A 284 14.29 17.99 -1.54
CA VAL A 284 13.12 18.74 -1.07
C VAL A 284 13.27 19.12 0.41
N ILE A 285 13.79 18.24 1.24
CA ILE A 285 14.00 18.49 2.68
C ILE A 285 14.91 19.71 2.87
N LYS A 286 16.02 19.77 2.13
CA LYS A 286 16.96 20.88 2.19
C LYS A 286 16.35 22.19 1.69
N LYS A 287 15.54 22.13 0.63
CA LYS A 287 14.86 23.31 0.09
C LYS A 287 13.88 23.90 1.10
N VAL A 288 13.02 23.07 1.68
CA VAL A 288 12.04 23.50 2.68
C VAL A 288 12.72 24.04 3.93
N ALA A 289 13.83 23.43 4.37
CA ALA A 289 14.61 23.95 5.50
C ALA A 289 15.16 25.36 5.27
N LYS A 290 15.60 25.68 4.04
CA LYS A 290 16.14 27.01 3.68
C LYS A 290 15.08 28.10 3.53
N GLU A 291 13.82 27.71 3.33
CA GLU A 291 12.68 28.62 3.17
C GLU A 291 12.01 28.97 4.52
N LYS A 292 12.45 28.33 5.61
CA LYS A 292 11.91 28.47 6.96
C LYS A 292 12.75 29.42 7.81
#